data_AF-A0A8C9ETK2-F1
#
_entry.id   AF-A0A8C9ETK2-F1
#
_cell.length_a   1.000
_cell.length_b   1.000
_cell.length_c   1.000
_cell.angle_alpha   90.00
_cell.angle_beta   90.00
_cell.angle_gamma   90.00
#
_symmetry.space_group_name_H-M   'P 1'
#
loop_
_entity.id
_entity.type
_entity.pdbx_description
1 polymer ?
#
loop_
_entity_poly.entity_id
_entity_poly.type
_entity_poly.pdbx_seq_one_letter_code
_entity_poly.pdbx_strand_id
1 'polypeptide(L)'
;MGARYVGGRRQRGGAALRGGRGVPSGRPAGMGGSESSQGGRKVSFGLDEREQVRVLQGIRLTEDVVNRMKESQNKRDNQRSPHSSSGTAPFSTAAEGKPKSPTGIQPPTASNSGQKATVAEQELYRRYEQEQALVQEELLRLAKREREAAGETLSAALQRERNSANEERKRAAQLPADLDAWAVELQGREAELKRQEAFYKEQLARIERKNAEIYKLTSEQYQEAATKAEEWIKRRNTDPVCASLQSEILKCYQENQREVLKCSELAKEYQRCVSAAQKGTEMALQEHGASHPRTVL
;
A
#
# COMPACT_ATOMS: atom_id res chain seq x y z
N MET A 1 -79.62 -13.71 -1.28
CA MET A 1 -79.00 -13.53 -2.62
C MET A 1 -77.51 -13.33 -2.37
N GLY A 2 -76.54 -14.14 -2.81
CA GLY A 2 -76.42 -15.07 -3.93
C GLY A 2 -75.02 -14.83 -4.51
N ALA A 3 -74.13 -15.83 -4.42
CA ALA A 3 -72.71 -15.77 -4.77
C ALA A 3 -72.43 -15.46 -6.26
N ARG A 4 -71.20 -15.01 -6.60
CA ARG A 4 -70.23 -15.76 -7.45
C ARG A 4 -68.97 -14.97 -7.86
N TYR A 5 -67.86 -15.71 -7.84
CA TYR A 5 -66.57 -15.51 -8.52
C TYR A 5 -66.68 -15.36 -10.06
N VAL A 6 -65.75 -14.62 -10.70
CA VAL A 6 -65.06 -15.02 -11.95
C VAL A 6 -63.65 -14.40 -11.96
N GLY A 7 -62.63 -15.20 -12.29
CA GLY A 7 -61.22 -14.82 -12.34
C GLY A 7 -60.70 -14.37 -13.70
N GLY A 8 -59.38 -14.13 -13.78
CA GLY A 8 -58.66 -13.83 -15.02
C GLY A 8 -57.17 -14.13 -14.91
N ARG A 9 -56.76 -15.28 -15.45
CA ARG A 9 -55.35 -15.66 -15.69
C ARG A 9 -54.82 -14.93 -16.94
N ARG A 10 -53.56 -14.51 -16.94
CA ARG A 10 -52.72 -14.47 -18.15
C ARG A 10 -51.33 -15.04 -17.87
N GLN A 11 -51.06 -16.17 -18.52
CA GLN A 11 -49.73 -16.72 -18.81
C GLN A 11 -49.29 -16.27 -20.21
N ARG A 12 -48.00 -16.05 -20.40
CA ARG A 12 -47.14 -16.39 -21.56
C ARG A 12 -45.72 -15.95 -21.18
N GLY A 13 -44.79 -16.88 -20.94
CA GLY A 13 -43.83 -17.40 -21.93
C GLY A 13 -42.57 -16.51 -21.88
N GLY A 14 -41.38 -16.94 -21.48
CA GLY A 14 -40.69 -18.18 -21.79
C GLY A 14 -39.60 -17.88 -22.82
N ALA A 15 -38.40 -17.48 -22.36
CA ALA A 15 -37.17 -17.52 -23.16
C ALA A 15 -35.95 -17.60 -22.22
N ALA A 16 -35.25 -18.73 -22.31
CA ALA A 16 -33.94 -18.94 -21.71
C ALA A 16 -32.86 -18.16 -22.51
N LEU A 17 -31.72 -17.87 -21.87
CA LEU A 17 -30.36 -18.15 -22.36
C LEU A 17 -29.27 -17.59 -21.42
N ARG A 18 -28.45 -18.52 -20.91
CA ARG A 18 -26.98 -18.51 -20.73
C ARG A 18 -26.25 -17.28 -20.15
N GLY A 19 -25.55 -17.55 -19.04
CA GLY A 19 -24.08 -17.48 -19.02
C GLY A 19 -23.43 -16.21 -18.48
N GLY A 20 -23.52 -15.95 -17.17
CA GLY A 20 -22.69 -14.95 -16.51
C GLY A 20 -21.22 -15.39 -16.42
N ARG A 21 -20.33 -14.73 -17.15
CA ARG A 21 -18.88 -14.80 -16.92
C ARG A 21 -18.51 -13.80 -15.82
N GLY A 22 -17.78 -14.29 -14.82
CA GLY A 22 -17.31 -13.52 -13.68
C GLY A 22 -16.35 -12.39 -14.07
N VAL A 23 -16.51 -11.27 -13.37
CA VAL A 23 -15.58 -10.14 -13.36
C VAL A 23 -14.54 -10.42 -12.27
N PRO A 24 -13.22 -10.41 -12.54
CA PRO A 24 -12.23 -10.46 -11.49
C PRO A 24 -12.11 -9.07 -10.86
N SER A 25 -12.48 -8.97 -9.59
CA SER A 25 -12.27 -7.82 -8.73
C SER A 25 -10.79 -7.70 -8.34
N GLY A 26 -10.05 -6.90 -9.10
CA GLY A 26 -8.71 -6.44 -8.71
C GLY A 26 -8.81 -5.39 -7.59
N ARG A 27 -8.22 -5.68 -6.43
CA ARG A 27 -8.12 -4.77 -5.28
C ARG A 27 -7.12 -3.62 -5.57
N PRO A 28 -7.38 -2.38 -5.11
CA PRO A 28 -6.36 -1.34 -5.07
C PRO A 28 -5.39 -1.60 -3.90
N ALA A 29 -4.09 -1.50 -4.17
CA ALA A 29 -3.05 -1.54 -3.16
C ALA A 29 -3.11 -0.27 -2.30
N GLY A 30 -3.33 -0.44 -0.99
CA GLY A 30 -3.29 0.63 -0.01
C GLY A 30 -1.85 1.09 0.24
N MET A 31 -1.60 2.37 0.00
CA MET A 31 -0.35 3.08 0.32
C MET A 31 -0.47 3.59 1.76
N GLY A 32 0.45 3.21 2.66
CA GLY A 32 0.41 3.66 4.04
C GLY A 32 1.73 3.50 4.79
N GLY A 33 2.36 4.63 5.08
CA GLY A 33 3.05 4.92 6.34
C GLY A 33 4.51 4.47 6.45
N SER A 34 5.41 5.40 6.18
CA SER A 34 6.81 5.32 6.55
C SER A 34 7.03 5.78 8.02
N GLU A 35 7.97 5.09 8.69
CA GLU A 35 8.87 5.56 9.77
C GLU A 35 8.35 5.70 11.22
N SER A 36 8.77 4.76 12.10
CA SER A 36 9.37 5.08 13.40
C SER A 36 10.10 3.85 13.99
N SER A 37 11.22 4.15 14.64
CA SER A 37 12.31 3.29 15.07
C SER A 37 12.03 2.43 16.32
N GLN A 38 12.86 1.39 16.47
CA GLN A 38 13.11 0.57 17.67
C GLN A 38 12.02 -0.42 18.13
N GLY A 39 12.26 -1.71 17.82
CA GLY A 39 11.93 -2.83 18.73
C GLY A 39 10.46 -3.22 18.97
N GLY A 40 9.48 -2.74 18.19
CA GLY A 40 8.07 -3.06 18.39
C GLY A 40 7.56 -4.26 17.57
N ARG A 41 7.00 -5.27 18.23
CA ARG A 41 6.33 -6.44 17.61
C ARG A 41 5.27 -5.99 16.61
N LYS A 42 5.41 -6.37 15.32
CA LYS A 42 4.41 -6.05 14.28
C LYS A 42 3.23 -7.03 14.36
N VAL A 43 2.01 -6.50 14.24
CA VAL A 43 0.75 -7.28 14.21
C VAL A 43 0.10 -7.11 12.84
N SER A 44 -0.40 -8.20 12.27
CA SER A 44 -1.11 -8.18 10.98
C SER A 44 -2.62 -8.31 11.23
N PHE A 45 -3.40 -7.44 10.61
CA PHE A 45 -4.86 -7.50 10.63
C PHE A 45 -5.35 -8.24 9.39
N GLY A 46 -6.10 -9.33 9.58
CA GLY A 46 -6.79 -10.07 8.53
C GLY A 46 -8.26 -10.21 8.87
N LEU A 47 -9.15 -10.07 7.89
CA LEU A 47 -10.57 -10.37 8.08
C LEU A 47 -10.78 -11.88 7.85
N ASP A 48 -11.59 -12.52 8.70
CA ASP A 48 -11.95 -13.92 8.53
C ASP A 48 -13.18 -14.12 7.63
N GLU A 49 -13.57 -15.38 7.42
CA GLU A 49 -14.73 -15.78 6.59
C GLU A 49 -16.08 -15.21 7.07
N ARG A 50 -16.12 -14.60 8.26
CA ARG A 50 -17.30 -13.96 8.86
C ARG A 50 -17.13 -12.43 8.98
N GLU A 51 -16.18 -11.87 8.24
CA GLU A 51 -15.84 -10.44 8.22
C GLU A 51 -15.36 -9.89 9.58
N GLN A 52 -14.86 -10.75 10.48
CA GLN A 52 -14.33 -10.32 11.78
C GLN A 52 -12.83 -10.05 11.69
N VAL A 53 -12.38 -8.94 12.29
CA VAL A 53 -10.96 -8.56 12.35
C VAL A 53 -10.20 -9.52 13.27
N ARG A 54 -9.30 -10.32 12.69
CA ARG A 54 -8.34 -11.16 13.42
C ARG A 54 -6.97 -10.49 13.44
N VAL A 55 -6.39 -10.42 14.63
CA VAL A 55 -5.04 -9.88 14.85
C VAL A 55 -4.09 -11.05 15.03
N LEU A 56 -3.25 -11.31 14.02
CA LEU A 56 -2.22 -12.34 14.12
C LEU A 56 -0.89 -11.68 14.51
N GLN A 57 -0.38 -12.08 15.67
CA GLN A 57 0.96 -11.70 16.13
C GLN A 57 1.98 -12.56 15.39
N GLY A 58 2.59 -11.99 14.34
CA GLY A 58 3.53 -12.70 13.48
C GLY A 58 4.64 -11.78 13.00
N ILE A 59 5.84 -12.33 12.88
CA ILE A 59 6.98 -11.64 12.27
C ILE A 59 6.72 -11.63 10.76
N ARG A 60 6.30 -10.47 10.22
CA ARG A 60 6.23 -10.27 8.77
C ARG A 60 7.65 -10.20 8.21
N LEU A 61 7.99 -11.14 7.35
CA LEU A 61 9.21 -11.08 6.54
C LEU A 61 9.08 -9.90 5.56
N THR A 62 10.15 -9.11 5.41
CA THR A 62 10.21 -8.03 4.43
C THR A 62 10.04 -8.57 3.01
N GLU A 63 9.49 -7.78 2.09
CA GLU A 63 9.26 -8.17 0.69
C GLU A 63 10.52 -8.76 0.03
N ASP A 64 11.70 -8.22 0.36
CA ASP A 64 13.00 -8.73 -0.12
C ASP A 64 13.37 -10.12 0.43
N VAL A 65 12.93 -10.47 1.64
CA VAL A 65 13.13 -11.82 2.22
C VAL A 65 12.15 -12.81 1.59
N VAL A 66 10.91 -12.36 1.37
CA VAL A 66 9.86 -13.17 0.71
C VAL A 66 10.24 -13.47 -0.74
N ASN A 67 10.74 -12.49 -1.48
CA ASN A 67 11.18 -12.67 -2.87
C ASN A 67 12.36 -13.63 -2.99
N ARG A 68 13.35 -13.54 -2.08
CA ARG A 68 14.45 -14.50 -2.02
C ARG A 68 14.00 -15.93 -1.71
N MET A 69 13.00 -16.09 -0.82
CA MET A 69 12.43 -17.42 -0.54
C MET A 69 11.67 -17.98 -1.75
N LYS A 70 10.93 -17.15 -2.48
CA LYS A 70 10.25 -17.53 -3.72
C LYS A 70 11.23 -17.92 -4.84
N GLU A 71 12.29 -17.16 -5.05
CA GLU A 71 13.34 -17.49 -6.03
C GLU A 71 14.07 -18.79 -5.67
N SER A 72 14.25 -19.05 -4.37
CA SER A 72 14.87 -20.30 -3.89
C SER A 72 13.97 -21.53 -4.11
N GLN A 73 12.64 -21.37 -4.13
CA GLN A 73 11.70 -22.45 -4.48
C GLN A 73 11.67 -22.71 -5.99
N ASN A 74 11.70 -21.67 -6.83
CA ASN A 74 11.75 -21.83 -8.28
C ASN A 74 13.02 -22.52 -8.79
N LYS A 75 14.09 -22.53 -7.99
CA LYS A 75 15.33 -23.27 -8.30
C LYS A 75 15.23 -24.78 -8.04
N ARG A 76 14.24 -25.23 -7.25
CA ARG A 76 14.01 -26.67 -6.96
C ARG A 76 13.05 -27.34 -7.93
N ASP A 77 12.12 -26.61 -8.54
CA ASP A 77 11.17 -27.17 -9.51
C ASP A 77 11.74 -27.35 -10.93
N ASN A 78 12.93 -26.79 -11.22
CA ASN A 78 13.63 -26.99 -12.48
C ASN A 78 14.64 -28.15 -12.49
N GLN A 79 14.60 -29.05 -11.50
CA GLN A 79 15.37 -30.32 -11.55
C GLN A 79 14.48 -31.53 -11.28
N ARG A 80 13.73 -31.94 -12.32
CA ARG A 80 13.35 -33.34 -12.53
C ARG A 80 13.39 -33.69 -14.03
N SER A 81 14.48 -34.37 -14.42
CA SER A 81 14.81 -34.87 -15.77
C SER A 81 13.86 -35.98 -16.26
N PRO A 82 13.91 -36.39 -17.56
CA PRO A 82 14.74 -37.56 -17.90
C PRO A 82 15.47 -37.55 -19.27
N HIS A 83 16.70 -38.08 -19.23
CA HIS A 83 17.40 -38.99 -20.16
C HIS A 83 17.81 -38.61 -21.61
N SER A 84 19.14 -38.69 -21.78
CA SER A 84 19.91 -39.34 -22.86
C SER A 84 20.11 -38.64 -24.21
N SER A 85 21.30 -38.07 -24.40
CA SER A 85 22.29 -38.59 -25.38
C SER A 85 23.63 -37.83 -25.30
N SER A 86 24.67 -38.59 -24.95
CA SER A 86 26.07 -38.46 -25.37
C SER A 86 26.66 -37.06 -25.59
N GLY A 87 27.32 -36.53 -24.56
CA GLY A 87 28.42 -35.59 -24.75
C GLY A 87 29.72 -36.34 -25.04
N THR A 88 30.42 -35.97 -26.12
CA THR A 88 31.83 -36.33 -26.30
C THR A 88 32.60 -35.06 -26.62
N ALA A 89 33.58 -34.75 -25.78
CA ALA A 89 34.55 -33.70 -25.96
C ALA A 89 35.43 -33.96 -27.20
N PRO A 90 36.07 -32.93 -27.78
CA PRO A 90 36.95 -33.08 -28.92
C PRO A 90 38.35 -33.49 -28.44
N PHE A 91 38.80 -34.69 -28.76
CA PHE A 91 40.23 -35.03 -28.74
C PHE A 91 40.56 -36.02 -29.87
N SER A 92 41.49 -35.56 -30.71
CA SER A 92 42.50 -36.25 -31.53
C SER A 92 42.19 -37.63 -32.11
N THR A 93 42.30 -37.74 -33.44
CA THR A 93 43.16 -38.76 -34.08
C THR A 93 43.54 -38.33 -35.50
N ALA A 94 44.83 -38.02 -35.68
CA ALA A 94 45.50 -38.23 -36.93
C ALA A 94 45.51 -39.75 -37.19
N ALA A 95 45.03 -40.16 -38.36
CA ALA A 95 45.26 -41.51 -38.88
C ALA A 95 45.24 -41.44 -40.41
N GLU A 96 46.46 -41.44 -40.96
CA GLU A 96 46.75 -41.77 -42.34
C GLU A 96 46.06 -43.08 -42.71
N GLY A 97 45.04 -42.97 -43.56
CA GLY A 97 44.37 -44.09 -44.21
C GLY A 97 44.91 -44.26 -45.62
N LYS A 98 45.96 -45.06 -45.74
CA LYS A 98 46.47 -45.66 -46.97
C LYS A 98 45.39 -46.48 -47.68
N PRO A 99 45.23 -46.35 -49.00
CA PRO A 99 44.85 -47.49 -49.82
C PRO A 99 45.98 -47.87 -50.79
N LYS A 100 46.08 -49.19 -50.93
CA LYS A 100 47.08 -49.97 -51.60
C LYS A 100 47.11 -49.71 -53.11
N SER A 101 48.34 -49.69 -53.63
CA SER A 101 48.68 -49.93 -55.04
C SER A 101 48.06 -51.24 -55.57
N PRO A 102 47.84 -51.30 -56.89
CA PRO A 102 48.21 -52.49 -57.63
C PRO A 102 49.16 -52.16 -58.78
N THR A 103 50.20 -52.99 -58.86
CA THR A 103 50.76 -53.53 -60.10
C THR A 103 51.65 -52.60 -60.92
N GLY A 104 52.94 -52.93 -60.86
CA GLY A 104 53.98 -52.35 -61.70
C GLY A 104 53.71 -52.55 -63.19
N ILE A 105 54.01 -51.49 -63.94
CA ILE A 105 54.27 -51.55 -65.37
C ILE A 105 55.58 -50.80 -65.58
N GLN A 106 56.51 -51.50 -66.22
CA GLN A 106 57.85 -51.05 -66.55
C GLN A 106 57.81 -49.80 -67.45
N PRO A 107 58.81 -48.90 -67.39
CA PRO A 107 58.95 -47.85 -68.39
C PRO A 107 59.36 -48.46 -69.74
N PRO A 108 58.64 -48.21 -70.85
CA PRO A 108 59.20 -48.48 -72.15
C PRO A 108 60.28 -47.43 -72.45
N THR A 109 61.40 -47.95 -72.92
CA THR A 109 62.58 -47.25 -73.38
C THR A 109 62.23 -46.13 -74.38
N ALA A 110 62.86 -44.98 -74.15
CA ALA A 110 62.81 -43.84 -75.05
C ALA A 110 63.38 -44.22 -76.42
N SER A 111 62.61 -44.00 -77.47
CA SER A 111 63.11 -43.86 -78.84
C SER A 111 62.14 -43.01 -79.67
N ASN A 112 62.68 -41.92 -80.22
CA ASN A 112 62.16 -41.05 -81.28
C ASN A 112 60.93 -40.14 -81.03
N SER A 113 61.17 -38.82 -80.91
CA SER A 113 60.72 -37.80 -81.90
C SER A 113 60.70 -36.37 -81.31
N GLY A 114 61.67 -35.53 -81.68
CA GLY A 114 61.76 -34.12 -81.26
C GLY A 114 60.72 -33.16 -81.87
N GLN A 115 59.79 -33.65 -82.69
CA GLN A 115 58.71 -32.84 -83.31
C GLN A 115 57.35 -32.94 -82.60
N LYS A 116 57.20 -33.85 -81.62
CA LYS A 116 55.94 -33.99 -80.84
C LYS A 116 55.87 -33.09 -79.60
N ALA A 117 56.99 -32.56 -79.14
CA ALA A 117 57.07 -31.72 -77.93
C ALA A 117 56.50 -30.31 -78.13
N THR A 118 56.72 -29.69 -79.30
CA THR A 118 56.28 -28.33 -79.61
C THR A 118 54.77 -28.22 -79.81
N VAL A 119 54.15 -29.23 -80.41
CA VAL A 119 52.68 -29.33 -80.56
C VAL A 119 52.01 -29.52 -79.20
N ALA A 120 52.59 -30.36 -78.33
CA ALA A 120 52.10 -30.56 -76.97
C ALA A 120 52.19 -29.27 -76.13
N GLU A 121 53.25 -28.48 -76.28
CA GLU A 121 53.42 -27.20 -75.58
C GLU A 121 52.38 -26.15 -76.05
N GLN A 122 52.11 -26.07 -77.35
CA GLN A 122 51.09 -25.16 -77.88
C GLN A 122 49.67 -25.53 -77.44
N GLU A 123 49.37 -26.82 -77.31
CA GLU A 123 48.11 -27.30 -76.74
C GLU A 123 47.96 -26.94 -75.25
N LEU A 124 49.05 -26.98 -74.47
CA LEU A 124 49.03 -26.56 -73.06
C LEU A 124 48.72 -25.07 -72.92
N TYR A 125 49.33 -24.21 -73.75
CA TYR A 125 49.02 -22.78 -73.76
C TYR A 125 47.57 -22.49 -74.13
N ARG A 126 47.01 -23.15 -75.15
CA ARG A 126 45.59 -23.01 -75.50
C ARG A 126 44.67 -23.42 -74.36
N ARG A 127 44.97 -24.52 -73.67
CA ARG A 127 44.20 -24.95 -72.50
C ARG A 127 44.30 -23.93 -71.36
N TYR A 128 45.49 -23.39 -71.11
CA TYR A 128 45.67 -22.34 -70.10
C TYR A 128 44.82 -21.10 -70.38
N GLU A 129 44.81 -20.59 -71.62
CA GLU A 129 43.96 -19.45 -72.00
C GLU A 129 42.46 -19.74 -71.86
N GLN A 130 42.03 -20.96 -72.21
CA GLN A 130 40.64 -21.39 -72.02
C GLN A 130 40.26 -21.45 -70.53
N GLU A 131 41.13 -22.02 -69.70
CA GLU A 131 40.93 -22.05 -68.24
C GLU A 131 40.91 -20.62 -67.65
N GLN A 132 41.76 -19.71 -68.14
CA GLN A 132 41.73 -18.30 -67.73
C GLN A 132 40.40 -17.62 -68.09
N ALA A 133 39.87 -17.87 -69.29
CA ALA A 133 38.58 -17.34 -69.71
C ALA A 133 37.43 -17.88 -68.84
N LEU A 134 37.42 -19.18 -68.54
CA LEU A 134 36.43 -19.80 -67.65
C LEU A 134 36.50 -19.24 -66.22
N VAL A 135 37.70 -19.07 -65.67
CA VAL A 135 37.91 -18.46 -64.36
C VAL A 135 37.41 -17.02 -64.34
N GLN A 136 37.71 -16.24 -65.39
CA GLN A 136 37.24 -14.85 -65.50
C GLN A 136 35.71 -14.76 -65.60
N GLU A 137 35.06 -15.66 -66.36
CA GLU A 137 33.61 -15.76 -66.45
C GLU A 137 32.97 -16.14 -65.10
N GLU A 138 33.52 -17.12 -64.40
CA GLU A 138 33.02 -17.54 -63.08
C GLU A 138 33.16 -16.43 -62.02
N LEU A 139 34.26 -15.66 -62.04
CA LEU A 139 34.43 -14.51 -61.16
C LEU A 139 33.38 -13.43 -61.43
N LEU A 140 33.08 -13.11 -62.69
CA LEU A 140 32.02 -12.15 -63.03
C LEU A 140 30.65 -12.66 -62.59
N ARG A 141 30.39 -13.95 -62.77
CA ARG A 141 29.14 -14.59 -62.33
C ARG A 141 28.99 -14.54 -60.81
N LEU A 142 30.06 -14.78 -60.07
CA LEU A 142 30.08 -14.69 -58.61
C LEU A 142 29.87 -13.24 -58.16
N ALA A 143 30.60 -12.28 -58.73
CA ALA A 143 30.46 -10.86 -58.41
C ALA A 143 29.03 -10.34 -58.67
N LYS A 144 28.37 -10.80 -59.74
CA LYS A 144 26.97 -10.48 -60.01
C LYS A 144 26.06 -11.01 -58.91
N ARG A 145 26.21 -12.28 -58.51
CA ARG A 145 25.42 -12.89 -57.43
C ARG A 145 25.64 -12.19 -56.10
N GLU A 146 26.88 -11.84 -55.77
CA GLU A 146 27.19 -11.10 -54.55
C GLU A 146 26.53 -9.73 -54.55
N ARG A 147 26.55 -9.02 -55.69
CA ARG A 147 25.87 -7.72 -55.81
C ARG A 147 24.35 -7.84 -55.70
N GLU A 148 23.74 -8.86 -56.30
CA GLU A 148 22.30 -9.13 -56.20
C GLU A 148 21.92 -9.49 -54.77
N ALA A 149 22.65 -10.40 -54.12
CA ALA A 149 22.44 -10.74 -52.72
C ALA A 149 22.65 -9.55 -51.77
N ALA A 150 23.67 -8.72 -52.00
CA ALA A 150 23.88 -7.48 -51.27
C ALA A 150 22.75 -6.45 -51.50
N GLY A 151 22.23 -6.37 -52.73
CA GLY A 151 21.08 -5.52 -53.08
C GLY A 151 19.79 -5.98 -52.40
N GLU A 152 19.53 -7.28 -52.40
CA GLU A 152 18.37 -7.88 -51.71
C GLU A 152 18.44 -7.65 -50.21
N THR A 153 19.59 -7.93 -49.58
CA THR A 153 19.78 -7.69 -48.13
C THR A 153 19.62 -6.22 -47.76
N LEU A 154 20.18 -5.29 -48.55
CA LEU A 154 20.00 -3.85 -48.36
C LEU A 154 18.53 -3.44 -48.51
N SER A 155 17.85 -3.90 -49.56
CA SER A 155 16.42 -3.60 -49.80
C SER A 155 15.54 -4.11 -48.66
N ALA A 156 15.82 -5.30 -48.14
CA ALA A 156 15.13 -5.86 -47.00
C ALA A 156 15.41 -5.07 -45.70
N ALA A 157 16.65 -4.60 -45.50
CA ALA A 157 17.00 -3.75 -44.36
C ALA A 157 16.29 -2.39 -44.42
N LEU A 158 16.29 -1.72 -45.58
CA LEU A 158 15.58 -0.46 -45.80
C LEU A 158 14.08 -0.60 -45.61
N GLN A 159 13.48 -1.69 -46.09
CA GLN A 159 12.06 -1.93 -45.90
C GLN A 159 11.70 -2.12 -44.42
N ARG A 160 12.55 -2.82 -43.65
CA ARG A 160 12.37 -2.95 -42.19
C ARG A 160 12.49 -1.63 -41.47
N GLU A 161 13.48 -0.80 -41.82
CA GLU A 161 13.66 0.54 -41.25
C GLU A 161 12.43 1.40 -41.53
N ARG A 162 11.99 1.45 -42.80
CA ARG A 162 10.81 2.22 -43.20
C ARG A 162 9.56 1.78 -42.43
N ASN A 163 9.38 0.47 -42.25
CA ASN A 163 8.27 -0.04 -41.47
C ASN A 163 8.37 0.37 -39.99
N SER A 164 9.56 0.28 -39.38
CA SER A 164 9.81 0.75 -38.01
C SER A 164 9.52 2.25 -37.85
N ALA A 165 10.07 3.08 -38.73
CA ALA A 165 9.85 4.53 -38.72
C ALA A 165 8.37 4.90 -38.89
N ASN A 166 7.62 4.15 -39.72
CA ASN A 166 6.18 4.37 -39.86
C ASN A 166 5.40 3.97 -38.60
N GLU A 167 5.78 2.87 -37.94
CA GLU A 167 5.15 2.47 -36.67
C GLU A 167 5.45 3.48 -35.56
N GLU A 168 6.68 3.98 -35.47
CA GLU A 168 7.04 5.05 -34.54
C GLU A 168 6.27 6.35 -34.82
N ARG A 169 6.13 6.74 -36.09
CA ARG A 169 5.32 7.90 -36.48
C ARG A 169 3.85 7.74 -36.07
N LYS A 170 3.26 6.55 -36.25
CA LYS A 170 1.89 6.28 -35.82
C LYS A 170 1.76 6.38 -34.30
N ARG A 171 2.69 5.80 -33.54
CA ARG A 171 2.72 5.92 -32.08
C ARG A 171 2.84 7.39 -31.66
N ALA A 172 3.76 8.13 -32.26
CA ALA A 172 3.94 9.56 -31.98
C ALA A 172 2.70 10.39 -32.31
N ALA A 173 1.98 10.06 -33.39
CA ALA A 173 0.73 10.72 -33.76
C ALA A 173 -0.43 10.38 -32.81
N GLN A 174 -0.41 9.21 -32.16
CA GLN A 174 -1.43 8.77 -31.20
C GLN A 174 -1.21 9.35 -29.79
N LEU A 175 0.06 9.60 -29.41
CA LEU A 175 0.43 10.11 -28.08
C LEU A 175 -0.39 11.33 -27.60
N PRO A 176 -0.66 12.37 -28.43
CA PRO A 176 -1.47 13.51 -28.00
C PRO A 176 -2.87 13.11 -27.55
N ALA A 177 -3.55 12.24 -28.33
CA ALA A 177 -4.89 11.79 -28.00
C ALA A 177 -4.91 10.94 -26.72
N ASP A 178 -3.87 10.13 -26.50
CA ASP A 178 -3.74 9.33 -25.29
C ASP A 178 -3.50 10.22 -24.06
N LEU A 179 -2.67 11.27 -24.19
CA LEU A 179 -2.43 12.25 -23.13
C LEU A 179 -3.70 13.04 -22.78
N ASP A 180 -4.48 13.46 -23.78
CA ASP A 180 -5.75 14.15 -23.57
C ASP A 180 -6.76 13.24 -22.85
N ALA A 181 -6.84 11.96 -23.24
CA ALA A 181 -7.69 10.99 -22.56
C ALA A 181 -7.28 10.79 -21.08
N TRP A 182 -5.97 10.70 -20.81
CA TRP A 182 -5.44 10.63 -19.46
C TRP A 182 -5.72 11.90 -18.64
N ALA A 183 -5.65 13.08 -19.25
CA ALA A 183 -5.96 14.34 -18.59
C ALA A 183 -7.43 14.40 -18.15
N VAL A 184 -8.36 13.95 -19.00
CA VAL A 184 -9.79 13.87 -18.66
C VAL A 184 -10.04 12.86 -17.54
N GLU A 185 -9.39 11.70 -17.58
CA GLU A 185 -9.51 10.69 -16.52
C GLU A 185 -8.98 11.23 -15.18
N LEU A 186 -7.84 11.92 -15.20
CA LEU A 186 -7.26 12.54 -14.03
C LEU A 186 -8.19 13.60 -13.43
N GLN A 187 -8.75 14.47 -14.26
CA GLN A 187 -9.72 15.47 -13.83
C GLN A 187 -10.98 14.84 -13.21
N GLY A 188 -11.46 13.72 -13.76
CA GLY A 188 -12.56 12.96 -13.19
C GLY A 188 -12.24 12.40 -11.79
N ARG A 189 -11.04 11.86 -11.61
CA ARG A 189 -10.56 11.36 -10.32
C ARG A 189 -10.39 12.48 -9.29
N GLU A 190 -9.85 13.63 -9.71
CA GLU A 190 -9.73 14.82 -8.86
C GLU A 190 -11.11 15.34 -8.42
N ALA A 191 -12.09 15.37 -9.32
CA ALA A 191 -13.45 15.79 -8.99
C ALA A 191 -14.12 14.85 -7.98
N GLU A 192 -13.92 13.54 -8.11
CA GLU A 192 -14.45 12.56 -7.15
C GLU A 192 -13.78 12.67 -5.79
N LEU A 193 -12.44 12.82 -5.74
CA LEU A 193 -11.73 13.06 -4.48
C LEU A 193 -12.22 14.34 -3.80
N LYS A 194 -12.39 15.42 -4.56
CA LYS A 194 -12.90 16.70 -4.05
C LYS A 194 -14.33 16.58 -3.52
N ARG A 195 -15.18 15.76 -4.15
CA ARG A 195 -16.53 15.48 -3.66
C ARG A 195 -16.50 14.76 -2.32
N GLN A 196 -15.63 13.76 -2.17
CA GLN A 196 -15.46 13.02 -0.92
C GLN A 196 -14.89 13.91 0.18
N GLU A 197 -13.89 14.73 -0.14
CA GLU A 197 -13.32 15.71 0.78
C GLU A 197 -14.40 16.67 1.30
N ALA A 198 -15.20 17.24 0.40
CA ALA A 198 -16.30 18.13 0.77
C ALA A 198 -17.31 17.44 1.69
N PHE A 199 -17.68 16.20 1.38
CA PHE A 199 -18.60 15.41 2.21
C PHE A 199 -18.07 15.21 3.63
N TYR A 200 -16.83 14.73 3.79
CA TYR A 200 -16.26 14.47 5.11
C TYR A 200 -16.01 15.77 5.88
N LYS A 201 -15.60 16.84 5.20
CA LYS A 201 -15.46 18.17 5.81
C LYS A 201 -16.78 18.68 6.35
N GLU A 202 -17.89 18.47 5.63
CA GLU A 202 -19.22 18.83 6.12
C GLU A 202 -19.65 17.98 7.32
N GLN A 203 -19.36 16.67 7.31
CA GLN A 203 -19.66 15.81 8.46
C GLN A 203 -18.88 16.23 9.70
N LEU A 204 -17.58 16.54 9.55
CA LEU A 204 -16.75 17.05 10.65
C LEU A 204 -17.31 18.36 11.19
N ALA A 205 -17.60 19.33 10.31
CA ALA A 205 -18.19 20.61 10.73
C ALA A 205 -19.56 20.44 11.41
N ARG A 206 -20.34 19.41 11.05
CA ARG A 206 -21.60 19.08 11.73
C ARG A 206 -21.37 18.50 13.12
N ILE A 207 -20.40 17.60 13.27
CA ILE A 207 -20.04 17.00 14.56
C ILE A 207 -19.48 18.08 15.50
N GLU A 208 -18.57 18.93 15.00
CA GLU A 208 -17.99 20.03 15.76
C GLU A 208 -19.07 21.00 16.27
N ARG A 209 -20.03 21.38 15.43
CA ARG A 209 -21.17 22.22 15.84
C ARG A 209 -22.00 21.57 16.93
N LYS A 210 -22.39 20.30 16.76
CA LYS A 210 -23.17 19.58 17.77
C LYS A 210 -22.41 19.44 19.08
N ASN A 211 -21.12 19.15 19.02
CA ASN A 211 -20.28 19.06 20.22
C ASN A 211 -20.22 20.41 20.94
N ALA A 212 -19.99 21.51 20.20
CA ALA A 212 -19.97 22.85 20.76
C ALA A 212 -21.31 23.24 21.40
N GLU A 213 -22.44 22.92 20.76
CA GLU A 213 -23.78 23.14 21.31
C GLU A 213 -24.02 22.35 22.60
N ILE A 214 -23.62 21.08 22.65
CA ILE A 214 -23.72 20.23 23.85
C ILE A 214 -22.89 20.83 24.98
N TYR A 215 -21.62 21.18 24.74
CA TYR A 215 -20.77 21.78 25.77
C TYR A 215 -21.34 23.09 26.31
N LYS A 216 -21.87 23.94 25.42
CA LYS A 216 -22.50 25.19 25.81
C LYS A 216 -23.73 24.93 26.69
N LEU A 217 -24.65 24.07 26.24
CA LEU A 217 -25.88 23.76 26.99
C LEU A 217 -25.55 23.13 28.35
N THR A 218 -24.59 22.20 28.40
CA THR A 218 -24.16 21.57 29.66
C THR A 218 -23.55 22.59 30.61
N SER A 219 -22.73 23.52 30.11
CA SER A 219 -22.16 24.59 30.93
C SER A 219 -23.25 25.52 31.48
N GLU A 220 -24.23 25.90 30.65
CA GLU A 220 -25.37 26.75 31.06
C GLU A 220 -26.22 26.05 32.12
N GLN A 221 -26.57 24.78 31.91
CA GLN A 221 -27.33 23.98 32.89
C GLN A 221 -26.58 23.83 34.22
N TYR A 222 -25.27 23.62 34.17
CA TYR A 222 -24.45 23.54 35.38
C TYR A 222 -24.42 24.88 36.13
N GLN A 223 -24.23 25.99 35.40
CA GLN A 223 -24.24 27.32 35.99
C GLN A 223 -25.60 27.66 36.59
N GLU A 224 -26.70 27.39 35.90
CA GLU A 224 -28.06 27.60 36.42
C GLU A 224 -28.31 26.77 37.68
N ALA A 225 -27.91 25.50 37.69
CA ALA A 225 -28.00 24.65 38.86
C ALA A 225 -27.15 25.17 40.02
N ALA A 226 -25.94 25.68 39.75
CA ALA A 226 -25.06 26.27 40.74
C ALA A 226 -25.63 27.57 41.32
N THR A 227 -26.10 28.51 40.49
CA THR A 227 -26.71 29.77 40.96
C THR A 227 -27.97 29.51 41.77
N LYS A 228 -28.82 28.58 41.31
CA LYS A 228 -29.99 28.16 42.07
C LYS A 228 -29.57 27.55 43.40
N ALA A 229 -28.59 26.65 43.43
CA ALA A 229 -28.08 26.10 44.67
C ALA A 229 -27.55 27.21 45.61
N GLU A 230 -26.82 28.19 45.10
CA GLU A 230 -26.32 29.34 45.87
C GLU A 230 -27.44 30.21 46.45
N GLU A 231 -28.57 30.38 45.75
CA GLU A 231 -29.73 31.12 46.25
C GLU A 231 -30.39 30.42 47.45
N TRP A 232 -30.54 29.09 47.39
CA TRP A 232 -31.22 28.31 48.44
C TRP A 232 -30.28 27.91 49.58
N ILE A 233 -29.00 27.71 49.28
CA ILE A 233 -27.97 27.45 50.29
C ILE A 233 -27.67 28.78 50.98
N LYS A 234 -28.37 29.03 52.08
CA LYS A 234 -28.03 30.13 52.99
C LYS A 234 -26.55 30.01 53.34
N ARG A 235 -25.77 31.07 53.08
CA ARG A 235 -24.44 31.19 53.67
C ARG A 235 -24.61 30.95 55.16
N ARG A 236 -23.95 29.91 55.66
CA ARG A 236 -23.97 29.60 57.09
C ARG A 236 -23.41 30.84 57.77
N ASN A 237 -24.23 31.53 58.56
CA ASN A 237 -23.75 32.67 59.31
C ASN A 237 -22.76 32.12 60.35
N THR A 238 -21.47 32.38 60.14
CA THR A 238 -20.39 31.97 61.03
C THR A 238 -20.15 33.00 62.12
N ASP A 239 -21.16 33.80 62.47
CA ASP A 239 -21.08 34.72 63.60
C ASP A 239 -20.71 33.92 64.86
N PRO A 240 -19.58 34.26 65.53
CA PRO A 240 -19.19 33.56 66.73
C PRO A 240 -20.26 33.77 67.81
N VAL A 241 -20.69 32.68 68.45
CA VAL A 241 -21.83 32.67 69.42
C VAL A 241 -21.68 33.69 70.56
N CYS A 242 -20.44 34.08 70.87
CA CYS A 242 -20.11 35.06 71.91
C CYS A 242 -19.31 36.27 71.38
N ALA A 243 -19.53 36.68 70.12
CA ALA A 243 -18.74 37.72 69.44
C ALA A 243 -18.65 39.06 70.20
N SER A 244 -19.77 39.51 70.78
CA SER A 244 -19.83 40.76 71.55
C SER A 244 -19.00 40.68 72.84
N LEU A 245 -19.25 39.65 73.65
CA LEU A 245 -18.49 39.38 74.89
C LEU A 245 -17.01 39.15 74.60
N GLN A 246 -16.68 38.49 73.49
CA GLN A 246 -15.31 38.31 73.02
C GLN A 246 -14.64 39.66 72.71
N SER A 247 -15.35 40.59 72.10
CA SER A 247 -14.82 41.93 71.79
C SER A 247 -14.62 42.75 73.06
N GLU A 248 -15.58 42.68 73.99
CA GLU A 248 -15.54 43.42 75.26
C GLU A 248 -14.43 42.91 76.19
N ILE A 249 -14.26 41.58 76.31
CA ILE A 249 -13.21 40.99 77.16
C ILE A 249 -11.81 41.30 76.62
N LEU A 250 -11.64 41.23 75.29
CA LEU A 250 -10.37 41.59 74.64
C LEU A 250 -10.05 43.07 74.85
N LYS A 251 -11.06 43.95 74.75
CA LYS A 251 -10.92 45.38 75.03
C LYS A 251 -10.53 45.63 76.50
N CYS A 252 -11.19 44.96 77.45
CA CYS A 252 -10.88 45.11 78.88
C CYS A 252 -9.43 44.72 79.21
N TYR A 253 -8.93 43.61 78.65
CA TYR A 253 -7.54 43.18 78.85
C TYR A 253 -6.52 44.11 78.20
N GLN A 254 -6.84 44.71 77.06
CA GLN A 254 -5.98 45.73 76.43
C GLN A 254 -5.86 46.98 77.29
N GLU A 255 -6.95 47.40 77.94
CA GLU A 255 -7.00 48.57 78.81
C GLU A 255 -6.40 48.31 80.21
N ASN A 256 -6.36 47.06 80.69
CA ASN A 256 -5.95 46.69 82.05
C ASN A 256 -4.78 45.68 82.09
N GLN A 257 -3.69 45.95 81.36
CA GLN A 257 -2.57 45.00 81.19
C GLN A 257 -1.86 44.60 82.50
N ARG A 258 -1.81 45.49 83.51
CA ARG A 258 -1.18 45.21 84.82
C ARG A 258 -2.18 44.80 85.90
N GLU A 259 -3.48 44.91 85.63
CA GLU A 259 -4.57 44.70 86.59
C GLU A 259 -5.70 43.84 85.99
N VAL A 260 -5.28 42.74 85.36
CA VAL A 260 -6.11 41.80 84.58
C VAL A 260 -7.33 41.27 85.36
N LEU A 261 -7.24 41.19 86.69
CA LEU A 261 -8.33 40.71 87.55
C LEU A 261 -9.57 41.62 87.54
N LYS A 262 -9.47 42.89 87.13
CA LYS A 262 -10.62 43.77 86.93
C LYS A 262 -11.57 43.28 85.82
N CYS A 263 -11.06 42.51 84.87
CA CYS A 263 -11.84 41.91 83.78
C CYS A 263 -12.45 40.55 84.15
N SER A 264 -12.32 40.11 85.40
CA SER A 264 -12.73 38.76 85.85
C SER A 264 -14.23 38.51 85.72
N GLU A 265 -15.08 39.50 85.98
CA GLU A 265 -16.53 39.35 85.80
C GLU A 265 -16.90 39.17 84.31
N LEU A 266 -16.28 39.93 83.43
CA LEU A 266 -16.47 39.82 81.98
C LEU A 266 -15.94 38.48 81.43
N ALA A 267 -14.84 37.97 82.00
CA ALA A 267 -14.31 36.64 81.69
C ALA A 267 -15.27 35.53 82.10
N LYS A 268 -15.89 35.62 83.28
CA LYS A 268 -16.92 34.67 83.74
C LYS A 268 -18.15 34.71 82.85
N GLU A 269 -18.56 35.89 82.38
CA GLU A 269 -19.68 36.04 81.44
C GLU A 269 -19.38 35.40 80.08
N TYR A 270 -18.20 35.67 79.52
CA TYR A 270 -17.76 35.03 78.28
C TYR A 270 -17.70 33.50 78.42
N GLN A 271 -17.13 32.99 79.52
CA GLN A 271 -17.04 31.56 79.78
C GLN A 271 -18.42 30.92 79.93
N ARG A 272 -19.36 31.57 80.63
CA ARG A 272 -20.75 31.11 80.73
C ARG A 272 -21.42 31.04 79.35
N CYS A 273 -21.20 32.05 78.50
CA CYS A 273 -21.69 32.05 77.13
C CYS A 273 -21.15 30.87 76.32
N VAL A 274 -19.82 30.63 76.34
CA VAL A 274 -19.19 29.52 75.61
C VAL A 274 -19.68 28.16 76.09
N SER A 275 -19.77 27.96 77.41
CA SER A 275 -20.26 26.69 77.97
C SER A 275 -21.73 26.45 77.67
N ALA A 276 -22.56 27.49 77.66
CA ALA A 276 -23.97 27.37 77.26
C ALA A 276 -24.10 27.01 75.77
N ALA A 277 -23.30 27.64 74.92
CA ALA A 277 -23.25 27.34 73.48
C ALA A 277 -22.82 25.89 73.21
N GLN A 278 -21.77 25.41 73.90
CA GLN A 278 -21.29 24.03 73.77
C GLN A 278 -22.37 23.00 74.16
N LYS A 279 -23.05 23.22 75.29
CA LYS A 279 -24.18 22.35 75.71
C LYS A 279 -25.33 22.40 74.72
N GLY A 280 -25.66 23.58 74.18
CA GLY A 280 -26.68 23.75 73.15
C GLY A 280 -26.34 22.99 71.86
N THR A 281 -25.08 22.98 71.43
CA THR A 281 -24.63 22.22 70.26
C THR A 281 -24.66 20.70 70.48
N GLU A 282 -24.35 20.24 71.69
CA GLU A 282 -24.36 18.83 72.05
C GLU A 282 -25.79 18.26 72.04
N MET A 283 -26.77 19.01 72.56
CA MET A 283 -28.19 18.63 72.49
C MET A 283 -28.74 18.65 71.05
N ALA A 284 -28.36 19.63 70.22
CA ALA A 284 -28.82 19.74 68.83
C ALA A 284 -28.30 18.61 67.92
N LEU A 285 -27.09 18.10 68.18
CA LEU A 285 -26.53 16.96 67.45
C LEU A 285 -27.24 15.63 67.78
N GLN A 286 -27.86 15.53 68.96
CA GLN A 286 -28.61 14.35 69.38
C GLN A 286 -30.00 14.26 68.72
N GLU A 287 -30.64 15.38 68.42
CA GLU A 287 -31.96 15.40 67.77
C GLU A 287 -31.91 15.17 66.25
N HIS A 288 -30.86 15.63 65.55
CA HIS A 288 -30.73 15.45 64.10
C HIS A 288 -30.18 14.08 63.65
N GLY A 289 -29.75 13.23 64.59
CA GLY A 289 -29.27 11.87 64.32
C GLY A 289 -30.37 10.84 63.96
N ALA A 290 -31.66 11.20 64.08
CA ALA A 290 -32.78 10.26 63.90
C ALA A 290 -33.54 10.40 62.56
N SER A 291 -33.18 11.33 61.67
CA SER A 291 -33.98 11.60 60.46
C SER A 291 -33.11 11.93 59.23
N HIS A 292 -32.36 10.95 58.70
CA HIS A 292 -31.91 10.98 57.30
C HIS A 292 -32.01 9.56 56.71
N PRO A 293 -32.92 9.28 55.76
CA PRO A 293 -32.77 8.10 54.92
C PRO A 293 -31.54 8.32 54.02
N ARG A 294 -30.58 7.40 54.10
CA ARG A 294 -29.50 7.27 53.12
C ARG A 294 -30.12 6.91 51.77
N THR A 295 -30.39 7.90 50.93
CA THR A 295 -30.61 7.66 49.50
C THR A 295 -29.25 7.61 48.84
N VAL A 296 -28.77 6.39 48.60
CA VAL A 296 -27.60 6.11 47.77
C VAL A 296 -28.07 6.16 46.32
N LEU A 297 -27.45 7.01 45.52
CA LEU A 297 -27.39 6.94 44.06
C LEU A 297 -25.96 6.62 43.67
#